data_AF-A0A9E1ZFP0-F1
#
_entry.id   AF-A0A9E1ZFP0-F1
#
_cell.length_a   1.000
_cell.length_b   1.000
_cell.length_c   1.000
_cell.angle_alpha   90.00
_cell.angle_beta   90.00
_cell.angle_gamma   90.00
#
_symmetry.space_group_name_H-M   'P 1'
#
loop_
_entity.id
_entity.type
_entity.pdbx_description
1 polymer ?
#
loop_
_entity_poly.entity_id
_entity_poly.type
_entity_poly.pdbx_seq_one_letter_code
_entity_poly.pdbx_strand_id
1 'polypeptide(L)'
;MKPLTLIILLTALLAPSTSTARSAKKPNIVFVLADDLGWRDVGFHGAKFAESPNLDALAHDGMIMNQFYSGGPNCAPTRACIMTGMYSPRTQLYTPGGKSKGSINLMRLLV
;
A
#
# COMPACT_ATOMS: atom_id res chain seq x y z
N MET A 1 0.12 25.80 -54.90
CA MET A 1 1.01 25.02 -54.00
C MET A 1 1.55 23.86 -54.80
N LYS A 2 2.88 23.66 -54.85
CA LYS A 2 3.49 22.65 -55.73
C LYS A 2 3.03 21.25 -55.26
N PRO A 3 2.66 20.33 -56.17
CA PRO A 3 2.15 19.00 -55.80
C PRO A 3 3.12 18.22 -54.91
N LEU A 4 4.43 18.48 -55.08
CA LEU A 4 5.50 17.92 -54.27
C LEU A 4 5.40 18.30 -52.78
N THR A 5 4.95 19.52 -52.47
CA THR A 5 4.84 20.00 -51.08
C THR A 5 3.66 19.33 -50.35
N LEU A 6 2.59 19.00 -51.08
CA LEU A 6 1.42 18.30 -50.52
C LEU A 6 1.73 16.82 -50.24
N ILE A 7 2.51 16.18 -51.12
CA ILE A 7 2.94 14.79 -50.95
C ILE A 7 3.85 14.65 -49.72
N ILE A 8 4.79 15.58 -49.51
CA ILE A 8 5.69 15.56 -48.34
C ILE A 8 4.92 15.77 -47.03
N LEU A 9 3.91 16.64 -47.04
CA LEU A 9 3.08 16.88 -45.85
C LEU A 9 2.21 15.66 -45.52
N LEU A 10 1.70 14.97 -46.54
CA LEU A 10 0.88 13.78 -46.38
C LEU A 10 1.71 12.58 -45.90
N THR A 11 2.94 12.41 -46.39
CA THR A 11 3.85 11.35 -45.91
C THR A 11 4.34 11.60 -44.49
N ALA A 12 4.51 12.86 -44.07
CA ALA A 12 4.83 13.21 -42.68
C ALA A 12 3.66 12.92 -41.71
N LEU A 13 2.41 13.08 -42.16
CA LEU A 13 1.22 12.78 -41.36
C LEU A 13 0.92 11.28 -41.24
N LEU A 14 1.29 10.50 -42.27
CA LEU A 14 1.12 9.04 -42.29
C LEU A 14 2.32 8.28 -41.70
N ALA A 15 3.38 8.99 -41.27
CA ALA A 15 4.52 8.36 -40.62
C ALA A 15 4.05 7.67 -39.31
N PRO A 16 4.21 6.34 -39.17
CA PRO A 16 3.82 5.65 -37.96
C PRO A 16 4.63 6.22 -36.80
N SER A 17 3.91 6.82 -35.83
CA SER A 17 4.52 7.22 -34.56
C SER A 17 5.03 5.94 -33.90
N THR A 18 6.35 5.71 -33.98
CA THR A 18 7.03 4.67 -33.23
C THR A 18 7.01 5.11 -31.77
N SER A 19 5.86 4.91 -31.12
CA SER A 19 5.79 4.86 -29.67
C SER A 19 6.70 3.72 -29.27
N THR A 20 7.95 4.07 -28.94
CA THR A 20 8.82 3.18 -28.23
C THR A 20 8.13 2.95 -26.90
N ALA A 21 7.36 1.87 -26.83
CA ALA A 21 6.88 1.32 -25.59
C ALA A 21 8.13 0.94 -24.80
N ARG A 22 8.70 1.94 -24.12
CA ARG A 22 9.79 1.76 -23.19
C ARG A 22 9.22 0.83 -22.14
N SER A 23 9.57 -0.46 -22.24
CA SER A 23 9.20 -1.48 -21.27
C SER A 23 9.49 -0.89 -19.91
N ALA A 24 8.42 -0.47 -19.21
CA ALA A 24 8.55 0.22 -17.96
C ALA A 24 9.21 -0.78 -17.03
N LYS A 25 10.44 -0.48 -16.61
CA LYS A 25 11.16 -1.36 -15.68
C LYS A 25 10.25 -1.57 -14.48
N LYS A 26 10.04 -2.84 -14.10
CA LYS A 26 9.25 -3.16 -12.92
C LYS A 26 9.85 -2.40 -11.72
N PRO A 27 9.05 -1.67 -10.94
CA PRO A 27 9.56 -0.96 -9.79
C PRO A 27 10.02 -1.95 -8.71
N ASN A 28 10.97 -1.53 -7.88
CA ASN A 28 11.25 -2.22 -6.63
C ASN A 28 10.17 -1.85 -5.62
N ILE A 29 9.65 -2.83 -4.89
CA ILE A 29 8.65 -2.62 -3.83
C ILE A 29 9.33 -2.87 -2.49
N VAL A 30 9.43 -1.83 -1.67
CA VAL A 30 9.91 -1.94 -0.28
C VAL A 30 8.71 -1.77 0.64
N PHE A 31 8.37 -2.83 1.37
CA PHE A 31 7.27 -2.82 2.32
C PHE A 31 7.82 -2.75 3.75
N VAL A 32 7.55 -1.63 4.43
CA VAL A 32 7.97 -1.39 5.81
C VAL A 32 6.76 -1.51 6.72
N LEU A 33 6.84 -2.42 7.71
CA LEU A 33 5.80 -2.66 8.71
C LEU A 33 6.39 -2.48 10.10
N ALA A 34 5.90 -1.49 10.83
CA ALA A 34 6.21 -1.29 12.25
C ALA A 34 5.21 -2.07 13.12
N ASP A 35 5.70 -2.70 14.20
CA ASP A 35 4.84 -3.38 15.18
C ASP A 35 4.38 -2.38 16.24
N ASP A 36 3.11 -2.48 16.65
CA ASP A 36 2.47 -1.64 17.68
C ASP A 36 2.62 -0.11 17.50
N LEU A 37 2.84 0.39 16.28
CA LEU A 37 2.89 1.82 15.99
C LEU A 37 1.48 2.41 15.95
N GLY A 38 1.18 3.32 16.88
CA GLY A 38 -0.10 4.01 16.95
C GLY A 38 -0.26 5.07 15.86
N TRP A 39 -1.52 5.36 15.51
CA TRP A 39 -1.88 6.35 14.48
C TRP A 39 -1.25 7.73 14.74
N ARG A 40 -1.21 8.17 16.00
CA ARG A 40 -0.74 9.51 16.41
C ARG A 40 0.72 9.55 16.87
N ASP A 41 1.48 8.48 16.64
CA ASP A 41 2.85 8.35 17.13
C ASP A 41 3.89 8.95 16.18
N VAL A 42 3.45 9.44 15.02
CA VAL A 42 4.29 10.03 13.95
C VAL A 42 4.00 11.52 13.74
N GLY A 43 5.02 12.28 13.34
CA GLY A 43 4.98 13.72 13.14
C GLY A 43 3.90 14.16 12.15
N PHE A 44 3.76 13.47 11.03
CA PHE A 44 2.70 13.74 10.03
C PHE A 44 1.25 13.49 10.53
N HIS A 45 1.08 12.88 11.71
CA HIS A 45 -0.22 12.80 12.43
C HIS A 45 -0.25 13.62 13.73
N GLY A 46 0.70 14.54 13.90
CA GLY A 46 0.72 15.50 15.00
C GLY A 46 1.35 14.99 16.29
N ALA A 47 2.22 13.96 16.24
CA ALA A 47 3.05 13.60 17.38
C ALA A 47 3.91 14.80 17.82
N LYS A 48 3.95 15.07 19.12
CA LYS A 48 4.75 16.17 19.70
C LYS A 48 5.97 15.70 20.48
N PHE A 49 6.01 14.42 20.85
CA PHE A 49 7.04 13.85 21.70
C PHE A 49 8.01 12.95 20.93
N ALA A 50 7.52 12.19 19.96
CA ALA A 50 8.35 11.34 19.12
C ALA A 50 8.66 12.04 17.79
N GLU A 51 9.94 12.04 17.41
CA GLU A 51 10.40 12.56 16.12
C GLU A 51 10.38 11.44 15.07
N SER A 52 9.87 11.73 13.87
CA SER A 52 9.85 10.78 12.75
C SER A 52 10.26 11.41 11.41
N PRO A 53 11.39 12.14 11.33
CA PRO A 53 11.72 13.00 10.19
C PRO A 53 11.77 12.26 8.85
N ASN A 54 12.22 11.00 8.83
CA ASN A 54 12.26 10.19 7.61
C ASN A 54 10.86 9.75 7.15
N LEU A 55 9.95 9.48 8.09
CA LEU A 55 8.57 9.14 7.75
C LEU A 55 7.78 10.38 7.36
N ASP A 56 8.07 11.53 7.98
CA ASP A 56 7.46 12.81 7.63
C ASP A 56 7.85 13.24 6.21
N ALA A 57 9.12 13.07 5.84
CA ALA A 57 9.59 13.29 4.46
C ALA A 57 8.91 12.33 3.47
N LEU A 58 8.79 11.05 3.82
CA LEU A 58 8.09 10.07 2.98
C LEU A 58 6.59 10.40 2.81
N ALA A 59 5.95 10.91 3.86
CA ALA A 59 4.55 11.34 3.83
C ALA A 59 4.37 12.60 2.98
N HIS A 60 5.32 13.55 3.04
CA HIS A 60 5.33 14.76 2.22
C HIS A 60 5.49 14.46 0.73
N ASP A 61 6.40 13.57 0.36
CA ASP A 61 6.68 13.22 -1.04
C ASP A 61 5.70 12.17 -1.61
N GLY A 62 4.81 11.65 -0.76
CA GLY A 62 3.94 10.52 -1.07
C GLY A 62 2.47 10.78 -0.78
N MET A 63 1.81 9.74 -0.26
CA MET A 63 0.38 9.76 0.07
C MET A 63 0.17 9.21 1.48
N ILE A 64 -0.65 9.91 2.26
CA ILE A 64 -1.06 9.49 3.60
C ILE A 64 -2.41 8.79 3.53
N MET A 65 -2.49 7.59 4.08
CA MET A 65 -3.75 6.83 4.15
C MET A 65 -4.44 7.08 5.50
N ASN A 66 -5.27 8.13 5.57
CA ASN A 66 -5.98 8.55 6.79
C ASN A 66 -6.91 7.50 7.42
N GLN A 67 -7.26 6.45 6.69
CA GLN A 67 -8.22 5.42 7.07
C GLN A 67 -7.68 4.02 6.73
N PHE A 68 -6.49 3.70 7.22
CA PHE A 68 -5.81 2.42 7.00
C PHE A 68 -6.00 1.46 8.17
N TYR A 69 -7.04 0.62 8.10
CA TYR A 69 -7.40 -0.31 9.17
C TYR A 69 -6.63 -1.63 9.06
N SER A 70 -6.18 -2.18 10.18
CA SER A 70 -5.52 -3.48 10.24
C SER A 70 -6.51 -4.62 9.95
N GLY A 71 -5.99 -5.72 9.40
CA GLY A 71 -6.79 -6.91 9.12
C GLY A 71 -7.38 -7.56 10.38
N GLY A 72 -6.77 -7.34 11.55
CA GLY A 72 -7.27 -7.74 12.86
C GLY A 72 -6.60 -6.96 14.01
N PRO A 73 -6.97 -7.23 15.27
CA PRO A 73 -6.49 -6.46 16.42
C PRO A 73 -5.11 -6.90 16.94
N ASN A 74 -4.49 -7.95 16.38
CA ASN A 74 -3.24 -8.51 16.88
C ASN A 74 -2.20 -8.73 15.77
N CYS A 75 -0.95 -9.02 16.15
CA CYS A 75 0.17 -9.23 15.23
C CYS A 75 -0.06 -10.36 14.20
N ALA A 76 -0.41 -11.57 14.66
CA ALA A 76 -0.62 -12.74 13.80
C ALA A 76 -1.78 -12.58 12.78
N PRO A 77 -3.02 -12.22 13.17
CA PRO A 77 -4.10 -12.00 12.21
C PRO A 77 -3.77 -10.89 11.19
N THR A 78 -3.17 -9.79 11.63
CA THR A 78 -2.81 -8.67 10.74
C THR A 78 -1.77 -9.09 9.70
N ARG A 79 -0.70 -9.77 10.12
CA ARG A 79 0.34 -10.26 9.21
C ARG A 79 -0.19 -11.31 8.24
N ALA A 80 -1.10 -12.18 8.69
CA ALA A 80 -1.76 -13.16 7.82
C ALA A 80 -2.57 -12.47 6.72
N CYS A 81 -3.33 -11.42 7.06
CA CYS A 81 -4.07 -10.63 6.07
C CYS A 81 -3.15 -9.95 5.06
N ILE A 82 -2.05 -9.34 5.52
CA ILE A 82 -1.07 -8.67 4.65
C ILE A 82 -0.43 -9.66 3.67
N MET A 83 0.01 -10.83 4.16
CA MET A 83 0.73 -11.81 3.33
C MET A 83 -0.17 -12.51 2.31
N THR A 84 -1.45 -12.69 2.62
CA THR A 84 -2.37 -13.48 1.80
C THR A 84 -3.34 -12.63 0.96
N GLY A 85 -3.50 -11.35 1.30
CA GLY A 85 -4.55 -10.50 0.73
C GLY A 85 -5.97 -10.91 1.13
N MET A 86 -6.12 -11.79 2.13
CA MET A 86 -7.41 -12.29 2.61
C MET A 86 -7.81 -11.64 3.94
N TYR A 87 -9.11 -11.53 4.21
CA TYR A 87 -9.60 -11.08 5.52
C TYR A 87 -9.40 -12.15 6.61
N SER A 88 -9.41 -11.77 7.88
CA SER A 88 -9.04 -12.66 9.00
C SER A 88 -9.79 -14.01 9.03
N PRO A 89 -11.14 -14.07 8.96
CA PRO A 89 -11.82 -15.37 8.91
C PRO A 89 -11.45 -16.27 7.71
N ARG A 90 -10.94 -15.75 6.58
CA ARG A 90 -10.38 -16.60 5.51
C ARG A 90 -9.01 -17.15 5.87
N THR A 91 -8.22 -16.41 6.64
CA THR A 91 -6.89 -16.87 7.11
C THR A 91 -6.98 -17.90 8.23
N GLN A 92 -8.11 -17.97 8.96
CA GLN A 92 -8.30 -18.80 10.16
C GLN A 92 -7.29 -18.53 11.30
N LEU A 93 -6.52 -17.45 11.21
CA LEU A 93 -5.66 -16.96 12.28
C LEU A 93 -6.40 -15.84 13.02
N TYR A 94 -6.80 -16.10 14.27
CA TYR A 94 -7.52 -15.14 15.10
C TYR A 94 -6.67 -14.58 16.24
N THR A 95 -5.73 -15.39 16.77
CA THR A 95 -4.86 -14.99 17.88
C THR A 95 -3.41 -15.37 17.63
N PRO A 96 -2.45 -14.63 18.20
CA PRO A 96 -1.06 -15.07 18.25
C PRO A 96 -0.92 -16.36 19.06
N GLY A 97 -0.18 -17.34 18.53
CA GLY A 97 0.13 -18.59 19.24
C GLY A 97 -0.94 -19.69 19.17
N GLY A 98 -1.99 -19.53 18.36
CA GLY A 98 -2.94 -20.61 18.01
C GLY A 98 -3.81 -21.14 19.16
N LYS A 99 -3.65 -20.63 20.38
CA LYS A 99 -4.50 -20.92 21.54
C LYS A 99 -5.29 -19.67 21.88
N SER A 100 -6.58 -19.83 22.12
CA SER A 100 -7.35 -18.75 22.71
C SER A 100 -6.79 -18.44 24.11
N LYS A 101 -6.56 -17.16 24.39
CA LYS A 101 -6.18 -16.69 25.72
C LYS A 101 -7.43 -16.68 26.61
N GLY A 102 -7.92 -17.85 26.99
CA GLY A 102 -9.06 -17.97 27.91
C GLY A 102 -9.71 -19.35 27.91
N SER A 103 -10.38 -19.68 29.02
CA SER A 103 -11.28 -20.83 29.07
C SER A 103 -12.42 -20.60 28.08
N ILE A 104 -12.73 -21.61 27.26
CA ILE A 104 -13.79 -21.54 26.25
C ILE A 104 -15.14 -21.14 26.88
N ASN A 105 -15.37 -21.59 28.11
CA ASN A 105 -16.59 -21.29 28.87
C ASN A 105 -16.69 -19.82 29.33
N LEU A 106 -15.59 -19.06 29.26
CA LEU A 106 -15.52 -17.64 29.64
C LEU A 106 -15.46 -16.71 28.44
N MET A 107 -15.31 -17.24 27.22
CA MET A 107 -15.32 -16.44 25.99
C MET A 107 -16.76 -16.01 25.66
N ARG A 108 -17.21 -14.91 26.28
CA ARG A 108 -18.39 -14.20 25.79
C ARG A 108 -17.95 -13.35 24.62
N LEU A 109 -18.52 -13.62 23.45
CA LEU A 109 -18.41 -12.75 22.30
C LEU A 109 -19.22 -11.49 22.65
N LEU A 110 -18.53 -10.51 23.23
CA LEU A 110 -19.07 -9.16 23.36
C LEU A 110 -18.95 -8.54 21.98
N VAL A 111 -20.04 -8.65 21.21
CA VAL A 111 -20.29 -7.73 20.09
C VAL A 111 -20.48 -6.34 20.67
#